data_AF-A0A8I0L813-F1
#
_entry.id   AF-A0A8I0L813-F1
#
_cell.length_a   1.000
_cell.length_b   1.000
_cell.length_c   1.000
_cell.angle_alpha   90.00
_cell.angle_beta   90.00
_cell.angle_gamma   90.00
#
_symmetry.space_group_name_H-M   'P 1'
#
loop_
_entity.id
_entity.type
_entity.pdbx_description
1 polymer ?
#
loop_
_entity_poly.entity_id
_entity_poly.type
_entity_poly.pdbx_seq_one_letter_code
_entity_poly.pdbx_strand_id
1 'polypeptide(L)' 'TGKSFDEAWKSGVAAGTKGSGLKLKDKRLIEQFGAELGHTDIEGQIDHCEVTAKLLEEQIEQAREEKKKKSKLFSMLGLF' A
#
# COMPACT_ATOMS: atom_id res chain seq x y z
N THR A 1 -0.04 10.37 27.97
CA THR A 1 -0.92 11.09 27.02
C THR A 1 -1.24 10.16 25.87
N GLY A 2 -2.46 10.23 25.32
CA GLY A 2 -2.84 9.44 24.13
C GLY A 2 -2.23 10.04 22.85
N LYS A 3 -1.99 9.20 21.85
CA LYS A 3 -1.61 9.63 20.49
C LYS A 3 -2.85 10.11 19.73
N SER A 4 -2.68 11.03 18.77
CA SER A 4 -3.75 11.31 17.81
C SER A 4 -4.01 10.08 16.93
N PHE A 5 -5.18 10.05 16.27
CA PHE A 5 -5.48 8.98 15.32
C PHE A 5 -4.42 8.90 14.21
N ASP A 6 -4.05 10.04 13.62
CA ASP A 6 -3.03 10.10 12.56
C ASP A 6 -1.68 9.56 13.02
N GLU A 7 -1.25 9.92 14.22
CA GLU A 7 0.01 9.44 14.81
C GLU A 7 -0.04 7.94 15.08
N ALA A 8 -1.17 7.45 15.60
CA ALA A 8 -1.39 6.03 15.86
C ALA A 8 -1.41 5.23 14.56
N TRP A 9 -2.11 5.73 13.52
CA TRP A 9 -2.19 5.11 12.21
C TRP A 9 -0.83 5.03 11.53
N LYS A 10 -0.12 6.16 11.41
CA LYS A 10 1.23 6.20 10.82
C LYS A 10 2.20 5.29 11.56
N SER A 11 2.17 5.29 12.90
CA SER A 11 2.97 4.37 13.71
C SER A 11 2.62 2.91 13.42
N GLY A 12 1.33 2.60 13.28
CA GLY A 12 0.82 1.26 12.97
C GLY A 12 1.26 0.78 11.59
N VAL A 13 1.17 1.62 10.55
CA VAL A 13 1.65 1.30 9.20
C VAL A 13 3.16 1.07 9.20
N ALA A 14 3.93 1.94 9.86
CA ALA A 14 5.38 1.78 9.94
C ALA A 14 5.78 0.46 10.64
N ALA A 15 5.12 0.13 11.76
CA ALA A 15 5.38 -1.10 12.50
C ALA A 15 4.91 -2.35 11.73
N GLY A 16 3.68 -2.35 11.20
CA GLY A 16 3.07 -3.49 10.51
C GLY A 16 3.70 -3.80 9.16
N THR A 17 4.34 -2.82 8.51
CA THR A 17 5.04 -3.03 7.23
C THR A 17 6.54 -3.23 7.38
N LYS A 18 7.06 -3.26 8.62
CA LYS A 18 8.49 -3.49 8.88
C LYS A 18 8.88 -4.89 8.42
N GLY A 19 9.95 -4.98 7.63
CA GLY A 19 10.44 -6.26 7.08
C GLY A 19 9.58 -6.85 5.95
N SER A 20 8.49 -6.18 5.56
CA SER A 20 7.70 -6.57 4.39
C SER A 20 8.42 -6.22 3.08
N GLY A 21 8.01 -6.85 1.98
CA GLY A 21 8.43 -6.49 0.62
C GLY A 21 7.70 -5.28 0.05
N LEU A 22 6.87 -4.58 0.84
CA LEU A 22 6.13 -3.41 0.39
C LEU A 22 7.07 -2.26 0.05
N LYS A 23 6.84 -1.67 -1.12
CA LYS A 23 7.54 -0.48 -1.59
C LYS A 23 7.06 0.75 -0.84
N LEU A 24 7.83 1.83 -0.93
CA LEU A 24 7.48 3.11 -0.31
C LEU A 24 6.12 3.64 -0.81
N LYS A 25 5.79 3.43 -2.08
CA LYS A 25 4.50 3.85 -2.65
C LYS A 25 3.31 3.14 -1.99
N ASP A 26 3.46 1.84 -1.71
CA ASP A 26 2.42 1.02 -1.09
C ASP A 26 2.17 1.50 0.35
N LYS A 27 3.25 1.77 1.10
CA LYS A 27 3.17 2.32 2.47
C LYS A 27 2.51 3.69 2.51
N ARG A 28 2.88 4.58 1.59
CA ARG A 28 2.29 5.93 1.49
C ARG A 28 0.79 5.87 1.19
N LEU A 29 0.36 4.97 0.30
CA LEU A 29 -1.06 4.82 0.00
C LEU A 29 -1.84 4.36 1.25
N ILE A 30 -1.30 3.42 2.03
CA ILE A 30 -1.93 2.97 3.29
C ILE A 30 -1.93 4.07 4.34
N GLU A 31 -0.86 4.87 4.45
CA GLU A 31 -0.81 6.03 5.34
C GLU A 31 -1.86 7.08 4.97
N GLN A 32 -1.99 7.40 3.67
CA GLN A 32 -2.98 8.35 3.15
C GLN A 32 -4.41 7.85 3.37
N PHE A 33 -4.66 6.55 3.18
CA PHE A 33 -5.98 5.98 3.44
C PHE A 33 -6.48 6.32 4.84
N GLY A 34 -5.65 6.08 5.87
CA GLY A 34 -6.02 6.41 7.24
C GLY A 34 -6.13 7.91 7.50
N ALA A 35 -5.26 8.72 6.90
CA ALA A 35 -5.29 10.18 7.08
C ALA A 35 -6.59 10.84 6.61
N GLU A 36 -7.35 10.19 5.71
CA GLU A 36 -8.63 10.71 5.19
C GLU A 36 -9.85 10.12 5.92
N LEU A 37 -9.66 9.22 6.88
CA LEU A 37 -10.78 8.63 7.63
C LEU A 37 -11.46 9.68 8.52
N GLY A 38 -12.77 9.81 8.37
CA GLY A 38 -13.58 10.77 9.13
C GLY A 38 -13.56 12.20 8.59
N HIS A 39 -12.96 12.43 7.42
CA HIS A 39 -12.97 13.75 6.75
C HIS A 39 -14.23 14.02 5.92
N THR A 40 -15.00 12.99 5.59
CA THR A 40 -16.19 13.06 4.72
C THR A 40 -17.39 12.36 5.36
N ASP A 41 -18.56 12.50 4.73
CA ASP A 41 -19.77 11.75 5.10
C ASP A 41 -19.64 10.25 4.72
N ILE A 42 -20.68 9.47 5.05
CA ILE A 42 -20.66 8.01 4.86
C ILE A 42 -20.40 7.65 3.39
N GLU A 43 -21.06 8.32 2.45
CA GLU A 43 -20.87 8.07 1.01
C GLU A 43 -19.43 8.40 0.59
N GLY A 44 -18.89 9.55 0.99
CA GLY A 44 -17.50 9.90 0.69
C GLY A 44 -16.49 8.94 1.31
N GLN A 45 -16.77 8.35 2.48
CA GLN A 45 -15.90 7.34 3.10
C GLN A 45 -15.98 5.99 2.38
N ILE A 46 -17.15 5.61 1.86
CA ILE A 46 -17.32 4.41 1.02
C ILE A 46 -16.51 4.58 -0.27
N ASP A 47 -16.67 5.72 -0.96
CA ASP A 47 -15.92 6.03 -2.18
C ASP A 47 -14.40 5.99 -1.93
N HIS A 48 -13.94 6.56 -0.82
CA HIS A 48 -12.53 6.54 -0.43
C HIS A 48 -12.00 5.11 -0.23
N CYS A 49 -12.79 4.25 0.42
CA CYS A 49 -12.45 2.83 0.55
C CYS A 49 -12.35 2.13 -0.82
N GLU A 50 -13.31 2.35 -1.70
CA GLU A 50 -13.34 1.72 -3.03
C GLU A 50 -12.16 2.16 -3.89
N VAL A 51 -11.86 3.46 -3.94
CA VAL A 51 -10.74 4.00 -4.72
C VAL A 51 -9.42 3.49 -4.18
N THR A 52 -9.24 3.49 -2.85
CA THR A 52 -8.02 2.95 -2.22
C THR A 52 -7.83 1.47 -2.54
N ALA A 53 -8.90 0.68 -2.48
CA ALA A 53 -8.85 -0.75 -2.81
C ALA A 53 -8.40 -0.97 -4.26
N LYS A 54 -8.98 -0.24 -5.22
CA LYS A 54 -8.60 -0.31 -6.65
C LYS A 54 -7.13 0.04 -6.86
N LEU A 55 -6.63 1.10 -6.21
CA LEU A 55 -5.23 1.49 -6.29
C LEU A 55 -4.28 0.43 -5.71
N LEU A 56 -4.67 -0.26 -4.64
CA LEU A 56 -3.90 -1.37 -4.07
C LEU A 56 -3.88 -2.58 -5.01
N GLU A 57 -5.00 -2.90 -5.66
CA GLU A 57 -5.08 -3.98 -6.66
C GLU A 57 -4.14 -3.70 -7.85
N GLU A 58 -4.12 -2.47 -8.35
CA GLU A 58 -3.19 -2.06 -9.42
C GLU A 58 -1.72 -2.22 -8.98
N GLN A 59 -1.39 -1.85 -7.74
CA GLN A 59 -0.03 -2.02 -7.22
C GLN A 59 0.38 -3.49 -7.07
N ILE A 60 -0.56 -4.35 -6.66
CA ILE A 60 -0.37 -5.80 -6.60
C ILE A 60 -0.09 -6.36 -8.00
N GLU A 61 -0.87 -5.97 -9.00
CA GLU A 61 -0.71 -6.47 -10.36
C GLU A 61 0.62 -6.01 -10.97
N GLN A 62 1.00 -4.74 -10.76
CA GLN A 62 2.32 -4.24 -11.16
C GLN A 62 3.45 -5.04 -10.51
N ALA A 63 3.35 -5.37 -9.22
CA ALA A 63 4.37 -6.16 -8.53
C ALA A 63 4.50 -7.58 -9.10
N ARG A 64 3.37 -8.22 -9.47
CA ARG A 64 3.36 -9.54 -10.13
C ARG A 64 4.02 -9.49 -11.50
N GLU A 65 3.68 -8.49 -12.30
CA GLU A 65 4.27 -8.31 -13.64
C GLU A 65 5.76 -7.98 -13.58
N GLU A 66 6.20 -7.16 -12.63
CA GLU A 66 7.64 -6.92 -12.41
C GLU A 66 8.39 -8.20 -12.04
N LYS A 67 7.82 -9.02 -11.13
CA LYS A 67 8.40 -10.31 -10.75
C LYS A 67 8.53 -11.23 -11.97
N LYS A 68 7.47 -11.34 -12.77
CA LYS A 68 7.44 -12.17 -13.99
C LYS A 68 8.48 -11.72 -15.00
N LYS A 69 8.57 -10.41 -15.27
CA LYS A 69 9.56 -9.84 -16.21
C LYS A 69 11.00 -10.09 -15.73
N LYS A 70 11.28 -9.86 -14.44
CA LYS A 70 12.60 -10.10 -13.85
C LYS A 70 12.98 -11.58 -13.89
N SER A 71 12.07 -12.47 -13.49
CA SER A 71 12.30 -13.92 -13.56
C SER A 71 12.63 -14.37 -14.98
N LYS A 72 11.88 -13.91 -15.99
CA LYS A 72 12.17 -14.21 -17.40
C LYS A 72 13.53 -13.65 -17.84
N LEU A 73 13.89 -12.44 -17.42
CA LEU A 73 15.18 -11.83 -17.75
C LEU A 73 16.37 -12.60 -17.16
N PHE A 74 16.34 -12.89 -15.85
CA PHE A 74 17.35 -13.71 -15.20
C PHE A 74 17.48 -15.06 -15.89
N SER A 75 16.33 -15.61 -16.32
CA SER A 75 16.32 -16.88 -17.02
C SER A 75 17.08 -16.85 -18.35
N MET A 76 16.87 -15.80 -19.13
CA MET A 76 17.57 -15.61 -20.41
C MET A 76 19.07 -15.34 -20.23
N LEU A 77 19.47 -14.79 -19.08
CA LEU A 77 20.87 -14.52 -18.75
C LEU A 77 21.61 -15.72 -18.12
N GLY A 78 20.93 -16.85 -17.91
CA GLY A 78 21.53 -18.02 -17.25
C GLY A 78 21.84 -17.80 -15.76
N LEU A 79 21.22 -16.78 -15.14
CA LEU A 79 21.39 -16.45 -13.74
C LEU A 79 20.28 -17.13 -12.94
N PHE A 80 20.53 -18.37 -12.51
CA PHE A 80 19.60 -19.16 -11.69
C PHE A 80 20.35 -19.84 -10.56
#